data_AF-A0A7Y2KXA5-F1
#
_entry.id   AF-A0A7Y2KXA5-F1
#
_cell.length_a   1.000
_cell.length_b   1.000
_cell.length_c   1.000
_cell.angle_alpha   90.00
_cell.angle_beta   90.00
_cell.angle_gamma   90.00
#
_symmetry.space_group_name_H-M   'P 1'
#
loop_
_entity.id
_entity.type
_entity.pdbx_description
1 polymer ?
#
loop_
_entity_poly.entity_id
_entity_poly.type
_entity_poly.pdbx_seq_one_letter_code
_entity_poly.pdbx_strand_id
1 'polypeptide(L)'
;MFFRLLASAVTLVVCSTALGQTPLVSPAISYTRDIQPILTEKCVACHACNDAACQLNLGSAEGSTRGASKVPVYQGDRTTAVAPTRIFYDASGPIEWRNKGFYSVLDAQGAQAALMARMLELGHSAPLTPNAKLPEEIVLGLNRQNACPAPGEFNAYAQKHPKEGMPLAVTGLTDQQYQTVQTWLAQGAPVDQNAIRPSVEEAQQIAEWEELLNRPGSTEALVARWLYEHLFLAHAYFDNGVPGHYFQWVRSRTPSGVPVDLIATRRPNDDPGTEFFYRLMPVQGVIVHKTHITYPMGAHKLARVKQLFYSGDWHATSLPGYGPRGRANPFETFE
;
A
#
# COMPACT_ATOMS: atom_id res chain seq x y z
N MET A 1 36.09 13.63 -93.14
CA MET A 1 35.61 12.42 -93.85
C MET A 1 35.20 11.39 -92.80
N PHE A 2 34.00 10.86 -92.96
CA PHE A 2 33.20 10.09 -92.00
C PHE A 2 33.79 8.74 -91.56
N PHE A 3 33.35 8.26 -90.38
CA PHE A 3 33.25 6.88 -89.81
C PHE A 3 33.88 6.79 -88.39
N ARG A 4 33.34 6.20 -87.30
CA ARG A 4 32.23 5.28 -86.90
C ARG A 4 31.92 5.58 -85.40
N LEU A 5 30.68 5.76 -84.93
CA LEU A 5 29.72 4.76 -84.40
C LEU A 5 30.29 3.76 -83.37
N LEU A 6 29.93 3.89 -82.08
CA LEU A 6 28.99 2.98 -81.36
C LEU A 6 28.94 3.22 -79.83
N ALA A 7 27.70 3.44 -79.35
CA ALA A 7 27.08 3.07 -78.07
C ALA A 7 27.85 3.24 -76.73
N SER A 8 27.33 4.11 -75.85
CA SER A 8 27.58 4.04 -74.40
C SER A 8 26.27 4.05 -73.63
N ALA A 9 26.23 3.18 -72.64
CA ALA A 9 25.08 2.70 -71.92
C ALA A 9 24.50 3.72 -70.93
N VAL A 10 23.17 3.73 -70.85
CA VAL A 10 22.41 4.30 -69.74
C VAL A 10 22.38 3.24 -68.63
N THR A 11 22.88 3.56 -67.45
CA THR A 11 22.64 2.75 -66.24
C THR A 11 22.25 3.71 -65.12
N LEU A 12 20.94 3.80 -64.87
CA LEU A 12 20.35 4.57 -63.78
C LEU A 12 20.56 3.79 -62.47
N VAL A 13 21.40 4.32 -61.59
CA VAL A 13 21.56 3.83 -60.21
C VAL A 13 20.42 4.39 -59.37
N VAL A 14 19.46 3.54 -59.01
CA VAL A 14 18.44 3.84 -58.00
C VAL A 14 19.00 3.40 -56.64
N CYS A 15 19.51 4.36 -55.86
CA CYS A 15 19.87 4.14 -54.47
C CYS A 15 18.60 4.00 -53.62
N SER A 16 18.31 2.79 -53.17
CA SER A 16 17.30 2.51 -52.14
C SER A 16 17.82 2.96 -50.77
N THR A 17 17.32 4.08 -50.26
CA THR A 17 17.47 4.47 -48.86
C THR A 17 16.48 3.66 -48.02
N ALA A 18 16.91 2.47 -47.57
CA ALA A 18 16.25 1.79 -46.47
C ALA A 18 16.49 2.60 -45.19
N LEU A 19 15.53 3.45 -44.83
CA LEU A 19 15.42 4.02 -43.49
C LEU A 19 15.20 2.85 -42.52
N GLY A 20 16.27 2.42 -41.86
CA GLY A 20 16.17 1.56 -40.69
C GLY A 20 15.34 2.28 -39.65
N GLN A 21 14.08 1.87 -39.50
CA GLN A 21 13.30 2.20 -38.33
C GLN A 21 14.02 1.55 -37.15
N THR A 22 14.70 2.35 -36.34
CA THR A 22 15.08 1.94 -34.98
C THR A 22 13.82 1.39 -34.32
N PRO A 23 13.85 0.15 -33.78
CA PRO A 23 12.68 -0.38 -33.10
C PRO A 23 12.31 0.63 -32.01
N LEU A 24 11.08 1.14 -32.08
CA LEU A 24 10.49 1.95 -31.03
C LEU A 24 10.57 1.09 -29.76
N VAL A 25 11.53 1.40 -28.89
CA VAL A 25 11.62 0.80 -27.57
C VAL A 25 10.28 1.12 -26.92
N SER A 26 9.41 0.12 -26.80
CA SER A 26 8.20 0.29 -25.99
C SER A 26 8.66 0.79 -24.63
N PRO A 27 8.11 1.92 -24.14
CA PRO A 27 8.53 2.47 -22.86
C PRO A 27 8.41 1.37 -21.80
N ALA A 28 9.44 1.26 -20.95
CA ALA A 28 9.47 0.25 -19.90
C ALA A 28 8.18 0.34 -19.05
N ILE A 29 7.64 -0.83 -18.69
CA ILE A 29 6.42 -0.92 -17.89
C ILE A 29 6.74 -0.40 -16.50
N SER A 30 6.01 0.63 -16.05
CA SER A 30 6.13 1.22 -14.72
C SER A 30 5.11 0.56 -13.80
N TYR A 31 5.55 0.18 -12.59
CA TYR A 31 4.63 -0.31 -11.57
C TYR A 31 3.59 0.76 -11.22
N THR A 32 4.02 1.99 -10.93
CA THR A 32 3.08 3.05 -10.49
C THR A 32 2.09 3.46 -11.57
N ARG A 33 2.54 3.57 -12.82
CA ARG A 33 1.71 4.04 -13.95
C ARG A 33 0.86 2.92 -14.56
N ASP A 34 1.42 1.74 -14.77
CA ASP A 34 0.79 0.71 -15.62
C ASP A 34 0.25 -0.47 -14.81
N ILE A 35 0.88 -0.83 -13.68
CA ILE A 35 0.53 -2.04 -12.91
C ILE A 35 -0.39 -1.72 -11.73
N GLN A 36 -0.08 -0.70 -10.94
CA GLN A 36 -0.86 -0.34 -9.77
C GLN A 36 -2.32 -0.05 -10.11
N PRO A 37 -2.69 0.60 -11.23
CA PRO A 37 -4.10 0.75 -11.61
C PRO A 37 -4.80 -0.60 -11.86
N ILE A 38 -4.12 -1.55 -12.51
CA ILE A 38 -4.66 -2.90 -12.74
C ILE A 38 -4.87 -3.64 -11.42
N LEU A 39 -3.86 -3.61 -10.53
CA LEU A 39 -3.97 -4.23 -9.21
C LEU A 39 -5.07 -3.58 -8.36
N THR A 40 -5.22 -2.25 -8.46
CA THR A 40 -6.27 -1.49 -7.79
C THR A 40 -7.65 -1.96 -8.22
N GLU A 41 -7.86 -2.09 -9.53
CA GLU A 41 -9.15 -2.48 -10.09
C GLU A 41 -9.48 -3.96 -9.82
N LYS A 42 -8.50 -4.85 -9.98
CA LYS A 42 -8.74 -6.30 -10.02
C LYS A 42 -8.38 -7.07 -8.76
N CYS A 43 -7.57 -6.51 -7.86
CA CYS A 43 -6.97 -7.26 -6.76
C CYS A 43 -7.17 -6.63 -5.38
N VAL A 44 -7.08 -5.30 -5.27
CA VAL A 44 -7.06 -4.57 -3.98
C VAL A 44 -8.32 -4.79 -3.15
N ALA A 45 -9.47 -5.08 -3.75
CA ALA A 45 -10.70 -5.39 -2.98
C ALA A 45 -10.51 -6.56 -1.98
N CYS A 46 -9.71 -7.56 -2.36
CA CYS A 46 -9.38 -8.73 -1.54
C CYS A 46 -7.96 -8.67 -0.96
N HIS A 47 -7.04 -7.99 -1.65
CA HIS A 47 -5.64 -7.84 -1.28
C HIS A 47 -5.33 -6.44 -0.76
N ALA A 48 -6.18 -5.96 0.15
CA ALA A 48 -5.93 -4.77 0.94
C ALA A 48 -6.09 -5.08 2.42
N CYS A 49 -5.45 -4.26 3.25
CA CYS A 49 -5.56 -4.32 4.71
C CYS A 49 -4.95 -5.59 5.33
N ASN A 50 -5.20 -5.80 6.62
CA ASN A 50 -4.60 -6.88 7.41
C ASN A 50 -5.42 -8.19 7.35
N ASP A 51 -6.65 -8.16 6.84
CA ASP A 51 -7.52 -9.32 6.60
C ASP A 51 -7.30 -9.98 5.24
N ALA A 52 -6.46 -9.38 4.37
CA ALA A 52 -6.12 -9.96 3.09
C ALA A 52 -5.61 -11.40 3.22
N ALA A 53 -6.10 -12.27 2.33
CA ALA A 53 -5.64 -13.66 2.27
C ALA A 53 -4.11 -13.72 2.14
N CYS A 54 -3.50 -14.59 2.95
CA CYS A 54 -2.05 -14.75 3.03
C CYS A 54 -1.28 -13.47 3.37
N GLN A 55 -1.95 -12.50 3.99
CA GLN A 55 -1.44 -11.14 4.22
C GLN A 55 -0.92 -10.46 2.95
N LEU A 56 -1.31 -10.91 1.75
CA LEU A 56 -0.83 -10.28 0.51
C LEU A 56 -1.55 -8.95 0.33
N ASN A 57 -0.80 -7.85 0.35
CA ASN A 57 -1.33 -6.50 0.18
C ASN A 57 -0.79 -5.91 -1.13
N LEU A 58 -1.68 -5.61 -2.07
CA LEU A 58 -1.35 -5.10 -3.41
C LEU A 58 -1.71 -3.62 -3.58
N GLY A 59 -2.05 -2.93 -2.49
CA GLY A 59 -2.43 -1.51 -2.50
C GLY A 59 -1.25 -0.56 -2.64
N SER A 60 -0.01 -1.04 -2.56
CA SER A 60 1.19 -0.20 -2.66
C SER A 60 2.40 -0.97 -3.15
N ALA A 61 3.43 -0.23 -3.58
CA ALA A 61 4.75 -0.78 -3.92
C ALA A 61 5.36 -1.57 -2.75
N GLU A 62 5.33 -1.00 -1.54
CA GLU A 62 5.80 -1.66 -0.31
C GLU A 62 5.02 -2.93 -0.02
N GLY A 63 3.69 -2.91 -0.17
CA GLY A 63 2.85 -4.10 -0.01
C GLY A 63 3.16 -5.19 -1.03
N SER A 64 3.30 -4.82 -2.29
CA SER A 64 3.55 -5.76 -3.40
C SER A 64 4.90 -6.43 -3.24
N THR A 65 5.92 -5.68 -2.82
CA THR A 65 7.28 -6.20 -2.58
C THR A 65 7.42 -6.96 -1.26
N ARG A 66 6.62 -6.64 -0.22
CA ARG A 66 6.52 -7.45 1.00
C ARG A 66 6.12 -8.89 0.69
N GLY A 67 5.24 -9.10 -0.29
CA GLY A 67 4.75 -10.41 -0.68
C GLY A 67 3.76 -11.02 0.32
N ALA A 68 3.79 -12.34 0.45
CA ALA A 68 2.78 -13.11 1.20
C ALA A 68 3.37 -13.82 2.42
N SER A 69 2.50 -14.19 3.36
CA SER A 69 2.82 -14.94 4.57
C SER A 69 1.76 -15.99 4.86
N LYS A 70 2.19 -17.12 5.42
CA LYS A 70 1.29 -18.19 5.88
C LYS A 70 0.69 -17.91 7.26
N VAL A 71 1.20 -16.91 7.98
CA VAL A 71 0.75 -16.61 9.34
C VAL A 71 -0.63 -15.95 9.26
N PRO A 72 -1.68 -16.49 9.88
CA PRO A 72 -2.98 -15.82 9.91
C PRO A 72 -2.90 -14.59 10.83
N VAL A 73 -3.43 -13.44 10.40
CA VAL A 73 -3.52 -12.26 11.30
C VAL A 73 -4.62 -12.48 12.34
N TYR A 74 -5.81 -12.84 11.87
CA TYR A 74 -6.97 -13.15 12.71
C TYR A 74 -7.03 -14.64 12.98
N GLN A 75 -6.73 -15.02 14.21
CA GLN A 75 -6.75 -16.40 14.69
C GLN A 75 -7.38 -16.38 16.09
N GLY A 76 -8.66 -16.76 16.17
CA GLY A 76 -9.49 -16.57 17.36
C GLY A 76 -9.11 -17.42 18.57
N ASP A 77 -8.43 -18.55 18.35
CA ASP A 77 -7.94 -19.47 19.39
C ASP A 77 -6.56 -19.07 19.93
N ARG A 78 -5.98 -17.97 19.45
CA ARG A 78 -4.65 -17.53 19.84
C ARG A 78 -4.63 -16.97 21.26
N THR A 79 -3.82 -17.56 22.14
CA THR A 79 -3.65 -17.13 23.55
C THR A 79 -2.58 -16.05 23.74
N THR A 80 -1.67 -15.88 22.78
CA THR A 80 -0.55 -14.92 22.86
C THR A 80 -0.56 -13.96 21.67
N ALA A 81 -0.20 -12.70 21.86
CA ALA A 81 -0.07 -11.79 20.72
C ALA A 81 1.04 -12.22 19.75
N VAL A 82 0.81 -12.03 18.45
CA VAL A 82 1.86 -12.07 17.42
C VAL A 82 2.36 -10.66 17.11
N ALA A 83 3.58 -10.57 16.59
CA ALA A 83 4.15 -9.31 16.13
C ALA A 83 3.28 -8.70 15.00
N PRO A 84 2.99 -7.40 15.04
CA PRO A 84 2.33 -6.69 13.94
C PRO A 84 3.16 -6.71 12.64
N THR A 85 2.45 -6.63 11.52
CA THR A 85 3.01 -6.67 10.16
C THR A 85 2.40 -5.60 9.26
N ARG A 86 2.00 -4.45 9.79
CA ARG A 86 1.41 -3.34 9.07
C ARG A 86 2.42 -2.73 8.08
N ILE A 87 1.97 -2.53 6.83
CA ILE A 87 2.75 -1.88 5.78
C ILE A 87 3.08 -0.43 6.19
N PHE A 88 4.33 0.00 5.98
CA PHE A 88 4.90 1.30 6.38
C PHE A 88 5.16 1.50 7.89
N TYR A 89 4.87 0.51 8.73
CA TYR A 89 5.07 0.62 10.19
C TYR A 89 6.08 -0.37 10.74
N ASP A 90 5.91 -1.66 10.40
CA ASP A 90 6.55 -2.72 11.17
C ASP A 90 7.84 -3.26 10.53
N ALA A 91 8.11 -2.92 9.27
CA ALA A 91 9.36 -3.14 8.51
C ALA A 91 9.37 -2.24 7.26
N SER A 92 10.56 -2.07 6.67
CA SER A 92 10.77 -1.34 5.42
C SER A 92 11.56 -2.17 4.41
N GLY A 93 11.00 -2.29 3.21
CA GLY A 93 11.64 -2.92 2.06
C GLY A 93 11.65 -4.45 2.12
N PRO A 94 11.94 -5.11 0.97
CA PRO A 94 11.76 -6.55 0.83
C PRO A 94 12.56 -7.37 1.85
N ILE A 95 13.81 -6.97 2.15
CA ILE A 95 14.73 -7.72 3.01
C ILE A 95 14.19 -7.84 4.43
N GLU A 96 13.73 -6.73 5.03
CA GLU A 96 13.17 -6.77 6.38
C GLU A 96 11.89 -7.61 6.45
N TRP A 97 11.08 -7.59 5.39
CA TRP A 97 9.91 -8.46 5.29
C TRP A 97 10.28 -9.93 5.16
N ARG A 98 11.35 -10.30 4.45
CA ARG A 98 11.88 -11.68 4.42
C ARG A 98 12.34 -12.12 5.81
N ASN A 99 12.99 -11.24 6.57
CA ASN A 99 13.39 -11.54 7.95
C ASN A 99 12.19 -11.78 8.88
N LYS A 100 11.01 -11.25 8.53
CA LYS A 100 9.73 -11.53 9.22
C LYS A 100 8.97 -12.74 8.67
N GLY A 101 9.59 -13.55 7.80
CA GLY A 101 9.01 -14.79 7.29
C GLY A 101 8.01 -14.63 6.15
N PHE A 102 7.90 -13.44 5.56
CA PHE A 102 7.18 -13.29 4.30
C PHE A 102 8.02 -13.88 3.15
N TYR A 103 7.39 -14.28 2.06
CA TYR A 103 8.05 -14.68 0.82
C TYR A 103 7.58 -13.83 -0.36
N SER A 104 8.46 -13.65 -1.34
CA SER A 104 8.15 -12.86 -2.54
C SER A 104 7.10 -13.55 -3.39
N VAL A 105 6.18 -12.76 -3.93
CA VAL A 105 5.23 -13.19 -4.96
C VAL A 105 5.62 -12.70 -6.36
N LEU A 106 6.62 -11.80 -6.43
CA LEU A 106 7.06 -11.11 -7.65
C LEU A 106 8.33 -11.73 -8.24
N ASP A 107 9.17 -12.35 -7.40
CA ASP A 107 10.45 -12.89 -7.84
C ASP A 107 10.27 -14.27 -8.49
N ALA A 108 10.93 -14.46 -9.64
CA ALA A 108 11.16 -15.79 -10.20
C ALA A 108 12.15 -16.58 -9.33
N GLN A 109 11.98 -17.90 -9.23
CA GLN A 109 12.87 -18.79 -8.50
C GLN A 109 13.52 -19.81 -9.43
N GLY A 110 14.78 -19.56 -9.80
CA GLY A 110 15.49 -20.38 -10.79
C GLY A 110 14.75 -20.36 -12.13
N ALA A 111 14.34 -21.54 -12.62
CA ALA A 111 13.56 -21.67 -13.85
C ALA A 111 12.04 -21.44 -13.66
N GLN A 112 11.57 -21.22 -12.42
CA GLN A 112 10.14 -21.02 -12.15
C GLN A 112 9.77 -19.54 -12.24
N ALA A 113 8.71 -19.24 -12.99
CA ALA A 113 8.10 -17.91 -13.01
C ALA A 113 7.62 -17.48 -11.61
N ALA A 114 7.45 -16.17 -11.42
CA ALA A 114 6.93 -15.58 -10.19
C ALA A 114 5.61 -16.23 -9.75
N LEU A 115 5.38 -16.34 -8.44
CA LEU A 115 4.14 -16.92 -7.91
C LEU A 115 2.90 -16.17 -8.41
N MET A 116 2.97 -14.84 -8.48
CA MET A 116 1.87 -14.02 -9.03
C MET A 116 1.57 -14.40 -10.49
N ALA A 117 2.60 -14.57 -11.33
CA ALA A 117 2.44 -14.92 -12.74
C ALA A 117 1.70 -16.26 -12.88
N ARG A 118 2.08 -17.25 -12.06
CA ARG A 118 1.50 -18.59 -12.07
C ARG A 118 0.06 -18.61 -11.53
N MET A 119 -0.25 -17.83 -10.51
CA MET A 119 -1.62 -17.68 -10.00
C MET A 119 -2.54 -16.99 -11.02
N LEU A 120 -2.04 -15.99 -11.74
CA LEU A 120 -2.75 -15.31 -12.82
C LEU A 120 -2.98 -16.25 -14.01
N GLU A 121 -1.95 -17.01 -14.41
CA GLU A 121 -2.05 -18.01 -15.48
C GLU A 121 -3.08 -19.09 -15.14
N LEU A 122 -3.09 -19.60 -13.90
CA LEU A 122 -4.09 -20.55 -13.44
C LEU A 122 -5.52 -19.98 -13.59
N GLY A 123 -5.72 -18.73 -13.17
CA GLY A 123 -7.05 -18.07 -13.25
C GLY A 123 -7.47 -17.79 -14.68
N HIS A 124 -6.52 -17.43 -15.53
CA HIS A 124 -6.76 -17.16 -16.95
C HIS A 124 -6.99 -18.44 -17.76
N SER A 125 -6.33 -19.55 -17.43
CA SER A 125 -6.47 -20.83 -18.13
C SER A 125 -7.76 -21.59 -17.79
N ALA A 126 -8.39 -21.25 -16.66
CA ALA A 126 -9.63 -21.87 -16.19
C ALA A 126 -10.68 -20.80 -15.82
N PRO A 127 -11.15 -19.98 -16.78
CA PRO A 127 -12.04 -18.86 -16.48
C PRO A 127 -13.39 -19.36 -15.97
N LEU A 128 -13.95 -18.63 -15.00
CA LEU A 128 -15.29 -18.85 -14.51
C LEU A 128 -16.31 -18.20 -15.45
N THR A 129 -17.46 -18.84 -15.63
CA THR A 129 -18.54 -18.29 -16.45
C THR A 129 -19.02 -16.95 -15.87
N PRO A 130 -18.94 -15.84 -16.62
CA PRO A 130 -19.37 -14.54 -16.13
C PRO A 130 -20.85 -14.54 -15.72
N ASN A 131 -21.17 -13.85 -14.62
CA ASN A 131 -22.54 -13.72 -14.08
C ASN A 131 -23.27 -15.05 -13.80
N ALA A 132 -22.52 -16.15 -13.66
CA ALA A 132 -23.06 -17.44 -13.26
C ALA A 132 -22.73 -17.75 -11.80
N LYS A 133 -23.48 -18.68 -11.20
CA LYS A 133 -23.15 -19.24 -9.90
C LYS A 133 -21.79 -19.94 -9.98
N LEU A 134 -20.96 -19.77 -8.95
CA LEU A 134 -19.69 -20.47 -8.83
C LEU A 134 -19.91 -21.99 -8.76
N PRO A 135 -18.99 -22.79 -9.33
CA PRO A 135 -18.96 -24.23 -9.10
C PRO A 135 -18.91 -24.58 -7.60
N GLU A 136 -19.57 -25.66 -7.19
CA GLU A 136 -19.71 -26.03 -5.76
C GLU A 136 -18.35 -26.35 -5.11
N GLU A 137 -17.36 -26.75 -5.90
CA GLU A 137 -16.00 -26.99 -5.44
C GLU A 137 -15.27 -25.72 -4.96
N ILE A 138 -15.71 -24.52 -5.40
CA ILE A 138 -15.12 -23.25 -4.97
C ILE A 138 -15.84 -22.75 -3.71
N VAL A 139 -15.31 -23.15 -2.56
CA VAL A 139 -15.86 -22.74 -1.26
C VAL A 139 -15.35 -21.35 -0.89
N LEU A 140 -16.27 -20.38 -0.83
CA LEU A 140 -16.05 -19.04 -0.30
C LEU A 140 -16.71 -18.86 1.08
N GLY A 141 -16.52 -17.69 1.68
CA GLY A 141 -17.20 -17.28 2.91
C GLY A 141 -16.28 -17.19 4.13
N LEU A 142 -16.88 -16.92 5.29
CA LEU A 142 -16.19 -16.60 6.55
C LEU A 142 -15.29 -17.74 7.06
N ASN A 143 -15.65 -18.99 6.74
CA ASN A 143 -14.91 -20.18 7.18
C ASN A 143 -13.94 -20.69 6.11
N ARG A 144 -13.71 -19.96 5.01
CA ARG A 144 -12.75 -20.36 3.99
C ARG A 144 -11.36 -20.45 4.62
N GLN A 145 -10.76 -21.63 4.54
CA GLN A 145 -9.35 -21.81 4.89
C GLN A 145 -8.50 -21.30 3.73
N ASN A 146 -7.75 -20.24 3.96
CA ASN A 146 -6.85 -19.70 2.94
C ASN A 146 -5.69 -20.65 2.70
N ALA A 147 -5.52 -21.06 1.44
CA ALA A 147 -4.32 -21.76 1.00
C ALA A 147 -3.28 -20.71 0.56
N CYS A 148 -2.12 -20.71 1.22
CA CYS A 148 -1.04 -19.75 0.99
C CYS A 148 0.20 -20.48 0.47
N PRO A 149 0.19 -20.94 -0.79
CA PRO A 149 1.34 -21.66 -1.34
C PRO A 149 2.56 -20.73 -1.40
N ALA A 150 3.70 -21.22 -0.93
CA ALA A 150 4.99 -20.65 -1.28
C ALA A 150 5.33 -20.99 -2.76
N PRO A 151 6.29 -20.29 -3.40
CA PRO A 151 6.61 -20.53 -4.81
C PRO A 151 6.89 -22.01 -5.17
N GLY A 152 7.60 -22.74 -4.30
CA GLY A 152 7.88 -24.17 -4.47
C GLY A 152 6.67 -25.10 -4.30
N GLU A 153 5.57 -24.63 -3.71
CA GLU A 153 4.36 -25.42 -3.41
C GLU A 153 3.25 -25.22 -4.45
N PHE A 154 3.42 -24.28 -5.39
CA PHE A 154 2.37 -23.91 -6.34
C PHE A 154 1.86 -25.10 -7.16
N ASN A 155 2.72 -26.01 -7.62
CA ASN A 155 2.27 -27.13 -8.46
C ASN A 155 1.28 -28.03 -7.73
N ALA A 156 1.54 -28.33 -6.45
CA ALA A 156 0.63 -29.12 -5.63
C ALA A 156 -0.69 -28.35 -5.37
N TYR A 157 -0.60 -27.04 -5.17
CA TYR A 157 -1.78 -26.17 -5.05
C TYR A 157 -2.64 -26.21 -6.33
N ALA A 158 -2.04 -25.97 -7.50
CA ALA A 158 -2.76 -25.91 -8.78
C ALA A 158 -3.42 -27.25 -9.14
N GLN A 159 -2.78 -28.39 -8.82
CA GLN A 159 -3.37 -29.72 -9.00
C GLN A 159 -4.60 -29.93 -8.11
N LYS A 160 -4.56 -29.47 -6.86
CA LYS A 160 -5.67 -29.63 -5.90
C LYS A 160 -6.78 -28.60 -6.13
N HIS A 161 -6.45 -27.44 -6.66
CA HIS A 161 -7.34 -26.29 -6.83
C HIS A 161 -7.31 -25.73 -8.26
N PRO A 162 -7.66 -26.53 -9.29
CA PRO A 162 -7.45 -26.16 -10.69
C PRO A 162 -8.30 -24.97 -11.17
N LYS A 163 -9.33 -24.57 -10.43
CA LYS A 163 -10.21 -23.43 -10.72
C LYS A 163 -10.03 -22.26 -9.74
N GLU A 164 -9.04 -22.32 -8.85
CA GLU A 164 -8.80 -21.29 -7.82
C GLU A 164 -7.57 -20.44 -8.10
N GLY A 165 -7.35 -20.11 -9.38
CA GLY A 165 -6.42 -19.06 -9.77
C GLY A 165 -6.96 -17.66 -9.46
N MET A 166 -6.11 -16.64 -9.63
CA MET A 166 -6.46 -15.26 -9.30
C MET A 166 -6.72 -14.42 -10.56
N PRO A 167 -7.59 -13.39 -10.50
CA PRO A 167 -8.52 -13.07 -9.40
C PRO A 167 -9.64 -14.11 -9.25
N LEU A 168 -9.81 -14.65 -8.04
CA LEU A 168 -10.80 -15.70 -7.78
C LEU A 168 -12.19 -15.10 -7.55
N ALA A 169 -13.20 -15.66 -8.22
CA ALA A 169 -14.63 -15.36 -7.99
C ALA A 169 -15.02 -13.88 -8.16
N VAL A 170 -14.21 -13.12 -8.90
CA VAL A 170 -14.48 -11.74 -9.30
C VAL A 170 -14.14 -11.58 -10.78
N THR A 171 -14.41 -10.40 -11.34
CA THR A 171 -14.06 -10.10 -12.73
C THR A 171 -12.54 -10.25 -12.93
N GLY A 172 -12.16 -11.09 -13.89
CA GLY A 172 -10.76 -11.28 -14.27
C GLY A 172 -10.13 -10.05 -14.93
N LEU A 173 -8.85 -10.18 -15.26
CA LEU A 173 -8.13 -9.21 -16.08
C LEU A 173 -8.62 -9.30 -17.52
N THR A 174 -8.69 -8.17 -18.22
CA THR A 174 -8.80 -8.21 -19.69
C THR A 174 -7.52 -8.79 -20.30
N ASP A 175 -7.55 -9.28 -21.53
CA ASP A 175 -6.37 -9.85 -22.19
C ASP A 175 -5.19 -8.85 -22.22
N GLN A 176 -5.48 -7.57 -22.44
CA GLN A 176 -4.48 -6.51 -22.39
C GLN A 176 -3.91 -6.32 -20.97
N GLN A 177 -4.76 -6.28 -19.95
CA GLN A 177 -4.31 -6.16 -18.55
C GLN A 177 -3.46 -7.37 -18.16
N TYR A 178 -3.90 -8.58 -18.51
CA TYR A 178 -3.18 -9.82 -18.27
C TYR A 178 -1.79 -9.79 -18.93
N GLN A 179 -1.72 -9.44 -20.22
CA GLN A 179 -0.46 -9.36 -20.94
C GLN A 179 0.49 -8.32 -20.35
N THR A 180 -0.01 -7.15 -19.95
CA THR A 180 0.79 -6.10 -19.30
C THR A 180 1.41 -6.61 -17.99
N VAL A 181 0.61 -7.24 -17.12
CA VAL A 181 1.10 -7.77 -15.84
C VAL A 181 2.07 -8.94 -16.04
N GLN A 182 1.77 -9.87 -16.95
CA GLN A 182 2.68 -10.98 -17.27
C GLN A 182 4.02 -10.49 -17.83
N THR A 183 3.99 -9.51 -18.73
CA THR A 183 5.21 -8.92 -19.31
C THR A 183 6.06 -8.25 -18.23
N TRP A 184 5.43 -7.49 -17.34
CA TRP A 184 6.11 -6.86 -16.21
C TRP A 184 6.74 -7.89 -15.25
N LEU A 185 6.02 -8.97 -14.92
CA LEU A 185 6.55 -10.06 -14.09
C LEU A 185 7.72 -10.78 -14.77
N ALA A 186 7.63 -11.03 -16.08
CA ALA A 186 8.72 -11.62 -16.86
C ALA A 186 9.97 -10.75 -16.93
N GLN A 187 9.82 -9.43 -16.81
CA GLN A 187 10.91 -8.46 -16.72
C GLN A 187 11.52 -8.35 -15.30
N GLY A 188 11.15 -9.25 -14.39
CA GLY A 188 11.62 -9.23 -13.00
C GLY A 188 10.83 -8.28 -12.10
N ALA A 189 9.66 -7.82 -12.55
CA ALA A 189 8.72 -7.01 -11.79
C ALA A 189 9.34 -5.75 -11.15
N PRO A 190 10.05 -4.88 -11.90
CA PRO A 190 10.62 -3.67 -11.32
C PRO A 190 9.52 -2.81 -10.69
N VAL A 191 9.71 -2.45 -9.41
CA VAL A 191 8.75 -1.64 -8.64
C VAL A 191 9.33 -0.25 -8.43
N ASP A 192 8.92 0.70 -9.26
CA ASP A 192 9.11 2.12 -8.98
C ASP A 192 8.19 2.58 -7.85
N GLN A 193 8.61 3.62 -7.14
CA GLN A 193 7.82 4.23 -6.06
C GLN A 193 7.53 5.68 -6.41
N ASN A 194 6.28 6.10 -6.18
CA ASN A 194 5.88 7.50 -6.23
C ASN A 194 5.25 7.86 -4.87
N ALA A 195 6.12 8.18 -3.90
CA ALA A 195 5.67 8.49 -2.55
C ALA A 195 4.93 9.83 -2.55
N ILE A 196 3.73 9.83 -1.96
CA ILE A 196 2.94 11.03 -1.74
C ILE A 196 3.70 11.95 -0.79
N ARG A 197 3.81 13.22 -1.17
CA ARG A 197 4.40 14.30 -0.38
C ARG A 197 3.37 15.41 -0.22
N PRO A 198 3.32 16.08 0.95
CA PRO A 198 2.44 17.22 1.12
C PRO A 198 2.74 18.32 0.10
N SER A 199 1.69 19.01 -0.39
CA SER A 199 1.85 20.31 -1.07
C SER A 199 2.36 21.38 -0.10
N VAL A 200 2.67 22.57 -0.60
CA VAL A 200 3.08 23.69 0.25
C VAL A 200 1.96 24.09 1.21
N GLU A 201 0.72 24.13 0.73
CA GLU A 201 -0.48 24.47 1.48
C GLU A 201 -0.83 23.41 2.53
N GLU A 202 -0.66 22.13 2.19
CA GLU A 202 -0.83 21.03 3.13
C GLU A 202 0.27 21.04 4.20
N ALA A 203 1.52 21.28 3.81
CA ALA A 203 2.66 21.34 4.74
C ALA A 203 2.49 22.46 5.78
N GLN A 204 1.96 23.62 5.37
CA GLN A 204 1.66 24.71 6.29
C GLN A 204 0.62 24.31 7.34
N GLN A 205 -0.50 23.71 6.90
CA GLN A 205 -1.56 23.26 7.82
C GLN A 205 -1.08 22.12 8.73
N ILE A 206 -0.29 21.19 8.19
CA ILE A 206 0.37 20.13 8.99
C ILE A 206 1.20 20.76 10.11
N ALA A 207 2.01 21.77 9.81
CA ALA A 207 2.86 22.43 10.81
C ALA A 207 2.02 23.08 11.93
N GLU A 208 0.90 23.73 11.61
CA GLU A 208 0.01 24.35 12.61
C GLU A 208 -0.61 23.31 13.56
N TRP A 209 -0.99 22.14 13.04
CA TRP A 209 -1.53 21.05 13.86
C TRP A 209 -0.45 20.35 14.69
N GLU A 210 0.72 20.09 14.10
CA GLU A 210 1.85 19.53 14.84
C GLU A 210 2.31 20.48 15.95
N GLU A 211 2.33 21.80 15.72
CA GLU A 211 2.64 22.79 16.75
C GLU A 211 1.62 22.75 17.90
N LEU A 212 0.32 22.64 17.59
CA LEU A 212 -0.71 22.54 18.63
C LEU A 212 -0.54 21.29 19.49
N LEU A 213 -0.36 20.11 18.87
CA LEU A 213 -0.28 18.84 19.58
C LEU A 213 1.05 18.65 20.33
N ASN A 214 2.11 19.38 19.94
CA ASN A 214 3.41 19.30 20.60
C ASN A 214 3.70 20.51 21.52
N ARG A 215 2.70 21.34 21.81
CA ARG A 215 2.86 22.49 22.72
C ARG A 215 3.17 21.99 24.15
N PRO A 216 4.15 22.60 24.86
CA PRO A 216 4.45 22.23 26.23
C PRO A 216 3.32 22.65 27.19
N GLY A 217 3.09 21.83 28.22
CA GLY A 217 2.08 22.07 29.26
C GLY A 217 1.27 20.82 29.56
N SER A 218 0.77 20.69 30.79
CA SER A 218 -0.01 19.51 31.20
C SER A 218 -1.36 19.46 30.48
N THR A 219 -2.05 20.59 30.37
CA THR A 219 -3.32 20.70 29.63
C THR A 219 -3.11 20.35 28.16
N GLU A 220 -2.08 20.92 27.54
CA GLU A 220 -1.71 20.69 26.15
C GLU A 220 -1.40 19.23 25.88
N ALA A 221 -0.57 18.60 26.70
CA ALA A 221 -0.21 17.20 26.54
C ALA A 221 -1.42 16.26 26.75
N LEU A 222 -2.33 16.57 27.68
CA LEU A 222 -3.55 15.80 27.89
C LEU A 222 -4.49 15.89 26.67
N VAL A 223 -4.71 17.09 26.15
CA VAL A 223 -5.54 17.33 24.96
C VAL A 223 -4.92 16.68 23.71
N ALA A 224 -3.60 16.81 23.53
CA ALA A 224 -2.89 16.19 22.42
C ALA A 224 -3.00 14.67 22.45
N ARG A 225 -2.85 14.05 23.63
CA ARG A 225 -3.08 12.63 23.83
C ARG A 225 -4.52 12.24 23.49
N TRP A 226 -5.51 13.00 23.97
CA TRP A 226 -6.92 12.75 23.66
C TRP A 226 -7.18 12.79 22.15
N LEU A 227 -6.73 13.85 21.47
CA LEU A 227 -6.89 14.02 20.03
C LEU A 227 -6.21 12.88 19.27
N TYR A 228 -4.97 12.55 19.61
CA TYR A 228 -4.23 11.46 18.97
C TYR A 228 -4.95 10.12 19.14
N GLU A 229 -5.32 9.73 20.36
CA GLU A 229 -5.94 8.44 20.62
C GLU A 229 -7.31 8.28 19.93
N HIS A 230 -8.07 9.36 19.79
CA HIS A 230 -9.41 9.34 19.17
C HIS A 230 -9.39 9.55 17.64
N LEU A 231 -8.36 10.21 17.11
CA LEU A 231 -8.19 10.46 15.67
C LEU A 231 -7.19 9.50 15.02
N PHE A 232 -6.60 8.56 15.76
CA PHE A 232 -5.56 7.65 15.27
C PHE A 232 -5.95 6.84 14.03
N LEU A 233 -7.23 6.46 13.90
CA LEU A 233 -7.75 5.71 12.76
C LEU A 233 -8.25 6.61 11.61
N ALA A 234 -8.29 7.92 11.82
CA ALA A 234 -8.80 8.85 10.83
C ALA A 234 -7.70 9.25 9.83
N HIS A 235 -8.10 9.33 8.57
CA HIS A 235 -7.36 9.96 7.49
C HIS A 235 -7.75 11.44 7.44
N ALA A 236 -6.80 12.28 7.84
CA ALA A 236 -6.91 13.72 7.78
C ALA A 236 -6.79 14.24 6.35
N TYR A 237 -7.54 15.28 6.03
CA TYR A 237 -7.36 16.08 4.82
C TYR A 237 -7.51 17.57 5.15
N PHE A 238 -6.96 18.42 4.28
CA PHE A 238 -6.80 19.85 4.54
C PHE A 238 -7.60 20.72 3.58
N ASP A 239 -7.87 21.95 4.01
CA ASP A 239 -8.54 22.94 3.15
C ASP A 239 -7.61 23.28 1.98
N ASN A 240 -8.16 23.31 0.76
CA ASN A 240 -7.40 23.49 -0.48
C ASN A 240 -6.25 22.48 -0.66
N GLY A 241 -6.33 21.30 -0.02
CA GLY A 241 -5.38 20.21 -0.22
C GLY A 241 -5.53 19.55 -1.60
N VAL A 242 -4.55 18.74 -1.96
CA VAL A 242 -4.55 17.99 -3.22
C VAL A 242 -5.58 16.87 -3.13
N PRO A 243 -6.53 16.74 -4.07
CA PRO A 243 -7.52 15.67 -4.04
C PRO A 243 -6.85 14.28 -3.99
N GLY A 244 -7.25 13.46 -3.01
CA GLY A 244 -6.69 12.14 -2.80
C GLY A 244 -5.46 12.11 -1.89
N HIS A 245 -4.89 13.26 -1.50
CA HIS A 245 -3.92 13.30 -0.42
C HIS A 245 -4.63 13.19 0.93
N TYR A 246 -4.14 12.26 1.73
CA TYR A 246 -4.59 12.05 3.10
C TYR A 246 -3.39 11.86 4.01
N PHE A 247 -3.57 12.21 5.28
CA PHE A 247 -2.54 12.15 6.29
C PHE A 247 -3.05 11.39 7.51
N GLN A 248 -2.17 10.77 8.26
CA GLN A 248 -2.52 10.02 9.46
C GLN A 248 -1.60 10.42 10.61
N TRP A 249 -2.17 10.44 11.81
CA TRP A 249 -1.40 10.74 13.01
C TRP A 249 -0.50 9.58 13.40
N VAL A 250 0.75 9.91 13.69
CA VAL A 250 1.76 9.00 14.22
C VAL A 250 2.51 9.63 15.37
N ARG A 251 3.17 8.81 16.17
CA ARG A 251 4.20 9.26 17.12
C ARG A 251 5.56 9.05 16.48
N SER A 252 6.44 10.04 16.60
CA SER A 252 7.77 10.06 16.01
C SER A 252 8.83 10.37 17.06
N ARG A 253 10.02 9.78 16.95
CA ARG A 253 11.18 10.18 17.77
C ARG A 253 11.77 11.52 17.33
N THR A 254 11.45 11.96 16.11
CA THR A 254 11.94 13.21 15.51
C THR A 254 10.85 14.29 15.42
N PRO A 255 11.21 15.57 15.66
CA PRO A 255 10.28 16.70 15.61
C PRO A 255 9.96 17.14 14.18
N SER A 256 8.96 18.02 14.04
CA SER A 256 8.57 18.69 12.79
C SER A 256 9.78 19.27 12.04
N GLY A 257 9.75 19.18 10.71
CA GLY A 257 10.87 19.58 9.84
C GLY A 257 11.95 18.51 9.63
N VAL A 258 11.96 17.43 10.42
CA VAL A 258 12.80 16.24 10.23
C VAL A 258 11.95 15.07 9.72
N PRO A 259 12.49 14.17 8.87
CA PRO A 259 11.81 12.94 8.48
C PRO A 259 11.27 12.17 9.69
N VAL A 260 10.07 11.64 9.57
CA VAL A 260 9.39 10.90 10.65
C VAL A 260 10.18 9.64 10.99
N ASP A 261 10.61 9.53 12.25
CA ASP A 261 11.17 8.32 12.84
C ASP A 261 10.08 7.64 13.68
N LEU A 262 9.35 6.74 13.02
CA LEU A 262 8.10 6.19 13.52
C LEU A 262 8.25 5.35 14.80
N ILE A 263 7.35 5.60 15.76
CA ILE A 263 7.13 4.73 16.93
C ILE A 263 5.88 3.86 16.64
N ALA A 264 6.12 2.66 16.14
CA ALA A 264 5.09 1.74 15.66
C ALA A 264 4.42 0.92 16.79
N THR A 265 3.89 1.55 17.83
CA THR A 265 3.14 0.81 18.86
C THR A 265 1.90 0.12 18.29
N ARG A 266 1.42 -0.94 18.96
CA ARG A 266 0.26 -1.69 18.48
C ARG A 266 -1.03 -0.90 18.63
N ARG A 267 -1.18 -0.19 19.75
CA ARG A 267 -2.32 0.69 20.05
C ARG A 267 -1.83 2.14 20.21
N PRO A 268 -2.68 3.14 19.95
CA PRO A 268 -2.29 4.55 20.15
C PRO A 268 -1.99 4.87 21.62
N ASN A 269 -2.63 4.17 22.55
CA ASN A 269 -2.44 4.36 23.99
C ASN A 269 -1.38 3.44 24.61
N ASP A 270 -0.64 2.67 23.81
CA ASP A 270 0.51 1.92 24.34
C ASP A 270 1.65 2.88 24.72
N ASP A 271 2.47 2.49 25.69
CA ASP A 271 3.66 3.22 26.10
C ASP A 271 4.60 3.42 24.90
N PRO A 272 4.95 4.67 24.54
CA PRO A 272 5.88 4.94 23.44
C PRO A 272 7.31 4.51 23.75
N GLY A 273 7.66 4.30 25.03
CA GLY A 273 8.97 3.84 25.50
C GLY A 273 10.11 4.87 25.38
N THR A 274 9.82 6.06 24.86
CA THR A 274 10.76 7.17 24.65
C THR A 274 9.99 8.48 24.56
N GLU A 275 10.69 9.60 24.67
CA GLU A 275 10.17 10.90 24.24
C GLU A 275 9.78 10.86 22.76
N PHE A 276 8.72 11.60 22.41
CA PHE A 276 8.14 11.56 21.09
C PHE A 276 7.43 12.87 20.73
N PHE A 277 7.13 13.00 19.44
CA PHE A 277 6.36 14.08 18.85
C PHE A 277 5.16 13.50 18.11
N TYR A 278 4.01 14.17 18.20
CA TYR A 278 2.87 13.90 17.33
C TYR A 278 3.15 14.46 15.94
N ARG A 279 3.10 13.61 14.93
CA ARG A 279 3.42 13.96 13.54
C ARG A 279 2.33 13.48 12.60
N LEU A 280 2.13 14.18 11.49
CA LEU A 280 1.28 13.75 10.40
C LEU A 280 2.13 13.15 9.30
N MET A 281 1.83 11.89 8.95
CA MET A 281 2.49 11.17 7.88
C MET A 281 1.53 11.03 6.70
N PRO A 282 1.94 11.26 5.44
CA PRO A 282 1.08 11.00 4.30
C PRO A 282 0.71 9.53 4.21
N VAL A 283 -0.57 9.24 3.98
CA VAL A 283 -1.06 7.89 3.72
C VAL A 283 -0.59 7.49 2.33
N GLN A 284 0.22 6.45 2.24
CA GLN A 284 0.79 5.96 0.99
C GLN A 284 -0.07 4.86 0.38
N GLY A 285 -0.05 4.75 -0.96
CA GLY A 285 -0.76 3.71 -1.70
C GLY A 285 -2.24 4.00 -1.91
N VAL A 286 -2.97 2.97 -2.32
CA VAL A 286 -4.37 3.04 -2.69
C VAL A 286 -5.25 3.17 -1.46
N ILE A 287 -6.11 4.18 -1.46
CA ILE A 287 -7.15 4.35 -0.44
C ILE A 287 -8.26 3.33 -0.65
N VAL A 288 -8.56 2.55 0.38
CA VAL A 288 -9.66 1.57 0.36
C VAL A 288 -10.72 1.94 1.39
N HIS A 289 -11.98 1.83 0.98
CA HIS A 289 -13.12 2.24 1.82
C HIS A 289 -13.17 1.53 3.19
N LYS A 290 -12.69 0.28 3.26
CA LYS A 290 -12.68 -0.54 4.49
C LYS A 290 -11.86 0.07 5.63
N THR A 291 -10.88 0.94 5.32
CA THR A 291 -9.98 1.55 6.30
C THR A 291 -9.89 3.07 6.13
N HIS A 292 -10.91 3.69 5.53
CA HIS A 292 -10.87 5.11 5.20
C HIS A 292 -11.95 5.89 5.93
N ILE A 293 -11.67 6.28 7.17
CA ILE A 293 -12.48 7.22 7.94
C ILE A 293 -11.89 8.60 7.73
N THR A 294 -12.60 9.52 7.11
CA THR A 294 -12.06 10.87 6.83
C THR A 294 -12.34 11.85 7.96
N TYR A 295 -11.40 12.77 8.20
CA TYR A 295 -11.57 13.85 9.16
C TYR A 295 -10.99 15.16 8.63
N PRO A 296 -11.81 16.21 8.41
CA PRO A 296 -11.28 17.50 7.95
C PRO A 296 -10.44 18.15 9.06
N MET A 297 -9.21 18.55 8.73
CA MET A 297 -8.27 19.23 9.63
C MET A 297 -7.88 20.62 9.09
N GLY A 298 -8.81 21.29 8.42
CA GLY A 298 -8.62 22.67 7.97
C GLY A 298 -8.60 23.73 9.09
N ALA A 299 -8.42 25.00 8.71
CA ALA A 299 -8.29 26.12 9.65
C ALA A 299 -9.52 26.30 10.56
N HIS A 300 -10.73 26.11 10.02
CA HIS A 300 -11.96 26.13 10.80
C HIS A 300 -12.00 25.03 11.86
N LYS A 301 -11.49 23.82 11.53
CA LYS A 301 -11.42 22.72 12.49
C LYS A 301 -10.43 23.05 13.60
N LEU A 302 -9.25 23.56 13.25
CA LEU A 302 -8.22 23.94 14.21
C LEU A 302 -8.75 25.01 15.18
N ALA A 303 -9.42 26.04 14.67
CA ALA A 303 -10.06 27.05 15.50
C ALA A 303 -11.12 26.46 16.44
N ARG A 304 -11.95 25.51 15.95
CA ARG A 304 -12.94 24.83 16.78
C ARG A 304 -12.29 23.99 17.89
N VAL A 305 -11.20 23.28 17.60
CA VAL A 305 -10.45 22.52 18.62
C VAL A 305 -9.87 23.48 19.67
N LYS A 306 -9.25 24.59 19.24
CA LYS A 306 -8.75 25.64 20.14
C LYS A 306 -9.87 26.19 21.02
N GLN A 307 -11.05 26.45 20.44
CA GLN A 307 -12.21 26.92 21.17
C GLN A 307 -12.69 25.91 22.24
N LEU A 308 -12.80 24.64 21.85
CA LEU A 308 -13.34 23.60 22.74
C LEU A 308 -12.43 23.31 23.93
N PHE A 309 -11.12 23.22 23.69
CA PHE A 309 -10.19 22.74 24.70
C PHE A 309 -9.44 23.85 25.44
N TYR A 310 -9.32 25.06 24.88
CA TYR A 310 -8.42 26.09 25.43
C TYR A 310 -9.11 27.44 25.75
N SER A 311 -10.43 27.55 25.60
CA SER A 311 -11.16 28.80 25.93
C SER A 311 -11.67 28.87 27.37
N GLY A 312 -11.70 27.73 28.08
CA GLY A 312 -12.17 27.66 29.46
C GLY A 312 -11.05 27.86 30.48
N ASP A 313 -11.44 28.15 31.72
CA ASP A 313 -10.53 28.22 32.87
C ASP A 313 -10.42 26.83 33.52
N TRP A 314 -9.64 25.95 32.89
CA TRP A 314 -9.35 24.62 33.40
C TRP A 314 -7.91 24.23 33.07
N HIS A 315 -7.28 23.49 33.96
CA HIS A 315 -5.91 23.01 33.77
C HIS A 315 -5.77 21.57 34.25
N ALA A 316 -5.08 20.74 33.49
CA ALA A 316 -4.74 19.39 33.92
C ALA A 316 -3.71 19.46 35.06
N THR A 317 -4.05 18.90 36.21
CA THR A 317 -3.18 18.89 37.40
C THR A 317 -2.13 17.79 37.35
N SER A 318 -2.34 16.78 36.51
CA SER A 318 -1.41 15.68 36.30
C SER A 318 -1.54 15.12 34.88
N LEU A 319 -0.52 14.38 34.43
CA LEU A 319 -0.56 13.66 33.16
C LEU A 319 -0.74 12.15 33.43
N PRO A 320 -1.73 11.50 32.82
CA PRO A 320 -1.89 10.06 32.93
C PRO A 320 -0.69 9.34 32.28
N GLY A 321 -0.18 8.31 32.95
CA GLY A 321 0.80 7.40 32.35
C GLY A 321 0.18 6.46 31.30
N TYR A 322 1.02 5.62 30.70
CA TYR A 322 0.62 4.58 29.73
C TYR A 322 0.48 3.18 30.36
N GLY A 323 0.32 3.13 31.69
CA GLY A 323 0.15 1.87 32.43
C GLY A 323 -1.15 1.13 32.08
N PRO A 324 -1.26 -0.18 32.40
CA PRO A 324 -2.42 -1.00 32.04
C PRO A 324 -3.76 -0.42 32.48
N ARG A 325 -3.81 0.20 33.66
CA ARG A 325 -5.03 0.80 34.22
C ARG A 325 -5.51 2.00 33.40
N GLY A 326 -4.64 2.99 33.19
CA GLY A 326 -4.98 4.17 32.38
C GLY A 326 -5.40 3.78 30.96
N ARG A 327 -4.68 2.82 30.35
CA ARG A 327 -5.04 2.32 29.02
C ARG A 327 -6.42 1.66 28.89
N ALA A 328 -6.95 1.14 29.99
CA ALA A 328 -8.23 0.43 30.01
C ALA A 328 -9.40 1.34 30.42
N ASN A 329 -9.13 2.45 31.12
CA ASN A 329 -10.18 3.33 31.65
C ASN A 329 -10.01 4.77 31.11
N PRO A 330 -10.83 5.18 30.12
CA PRO A 330 -10.76 6.53 29.57
C PRO A 330 -11.22 7.60 30.55
N PHE A 331 -12.11 7.28 31.50
CA PHE A 331 -12.57 8.24 32.51
C PHE A 331 -11.48 8.60 33.52
N GLU A 332 -10.60 7.65 33.84
CA GLU A 332 -9.42 7.92 34.68
C GLU A 332 -8.28 8.60 33.89
N THR A 333 -8.23 8.38 32.58
CA THR A 333 -7.18 8.97 31.72
C THR A 333 -7.47 10.42 31.39
N PHE A 334 -8.74 10.78 31.17
CA PHE A 334 -9.16 12.10 30.72
C PHE A 334 -10.16 12.74 31.70
N GLU A 335 -9.87 12.61 33.00
CA GLU A 335 -10.68 13.19 34.09
C GLU A 335 -10.76 14.73 34.02
#